data_AF-A0A7C3NMB0-F1
#
_entry.id   AF-A0A7C3NMB0-F1
#
_cell.length_a   1.000
_cell.length_b   1.000
_cell.length_c   1.000
_cell.angle_alpha   90.00
_cell.angle_beta   90.00
_cell.angle_gamma   90.00
#
_symmetry.space_group_name_H-M   'P 1'
#
loop_
_entity.id
_entity.type
_entity.pdbx_description
1 polymer ?
#
loop_
_entity_poly.entity_id
_entity_poly.type
_entity_poly.pdbx_seq_one_letter_code
_entity_poly.pdbx_strand_id
1 'polypeptide(L)'
;MRYSLRVALVIISALLAALSLFQPSIAQIGESRYFPETNKTVSGDFLRKYESVPNPILVYGYPITDEFIAPEGSPVSGLRVQYFTRARFEYNPDPTAEERVIVAPLGTLLYEYEKQGFTPNMEAAVPASPACRFFEQTGQRTCYSFLSFYEANGDLKQFGLPVSPILKINGRLVQYFEYARFEWHPELPAGRRVILTNIGKLYYDLVEKPYQPGAPSPAIPRGPVTSLKVRSFVQSAVVTRNSTQTIYVVVSDQDQNPLQGAQVTLTLLPADGKSKLLVLNVTDAKGLTSVSLVTKDLPIGIVEVKVTVNYGSALQKQTVTSFRVWY
;
A
#
# COMPACT_ATOMS: atom_id res chain seq x y z
N MET A 1 -24.06 55.39 -56.59
CA MET A 1 -23.09 54.29 -56.77
C MET A 1 -21.89 54.27 -55.81
N ARG A 2 -21.64 55.31 -54.99
CA ARG A 2 -20.48 55.34 -54.05
C ARG A 2 -20.78 54.88 -52.61
N TYR A 3 -22.06 54.81 -52.22
CA TYR A 3 -22.47 54.35 -50.87
C TYR A 3 -22.54 52.83 -50.74
N SER A 4 -22.93 52.12 -51.80
CA SER A 4 -23.04 50.65 -51.82
C SER A 4 -21.69 49.94 -51.75
N LEU A 5 -20.61 50.55 -52.25
CA LEU A 5 -19.25 49.99 -52.20
C LEU A 5 -18.64 50.03 -50.79
N ARG A 6 -18.96 51.05 -49.98
CA ARG A 6 -18.43 51.22 -48.63
C ARG A 6 -19.07 50.27 -47.62
N VAL A 7 -20.36 49.97 -47.78
CA VAL A 7 -21.07 48.98 -46.95
C VAL A 7 -20.61 47.56 -47.27
N ALA A 8 -20.39 47.24 -48.55
CA ALA A 8 -19.85 45.94 -48.96
C ALA A 8 -18.43 45.70 -48.40
N LEU A 9 -17.56 46.72 -48.40
CA LEU A 9 -16.20 46.63 -47.83
C LEU A 9 -16.19 46.44 -46.31
N VAL A 10 -17.13 47.03 -45.57
CA VAL A 10 -17.25 46.85 -44.12
C VAL A 10 -17.79 45.47 -43.75
N ILE A 11 -18.69 44.90 -44.55
CA ILE A 11 -19.21 43.54 -44.32
C ILE A 11 -18.14 42.49 -44.65
N ILE A 12 -17.34 42.71 -45.70
CA ILE A 12 -16.22 41.81 -46.06
C ILE A 12 -15.10 41.86 -45.00
N SER A 13 -14.77 43.05 -44.46
CA SER A 13 -13.78 43.14 -43.38
C SER A 13 -14.30 42.56 -42.05
N ALA A 14 -15.60 42.66 -41.75
CA ALA A 14 -16.21 42.00 -40.61
C ALA A 14 -16.24 40.46 -40.76
N LEU A 15 -16.45 39.92 -41.97
CA LEU A 15 -16.36 38.48 -42.24
C LEU A 15 -14.90 37.97 -42.15
N LEU A 16 -13.92 38.72 -42.66
CA LEU A 16 -12.50 38.35 -42.53
C LEU A 16 -11.99 38.42 -41.07
N ALA A 17 -12.54 39.33 -40.25
CA ALA A 17 -12.23 39.39 -38.82
C ALA A 17 -12.87 38.21 -38.05
N ALA A 18 -14.07 37.76 -38.44
CA ALA A 18 -14.74 36.62 -37.82
C ALA A 18 -14.07 35.27 -38.14
N LEU A 19 -13.40 35.14 -39.29
CA LEU A 19 -12.59 33.96 -39.63
C LEU A 19 -11.24 33.88 -38.89
N SER A 20 -10.78 34.98 -38.28
CA SER A 20 -9.55 34.99 -37.45
C SER A 20 -9.77 34.47 -36.02
N LEU A 21 -11.02 34.26 -35.59
CA LEU A 21 -11.36 33.77 -34.25
C LEU A 21 -11.45 32.24 -34.14
N PHE A 22 -11.22 31.52 -35.23
CA PHE A 22 -11.10 30.07 -35.25
C PHE A 22 -9.68 29.66 -35.67
N GLN A 23 -8.68 30.10 -34.90
CA GLN A 23 -7.44 29.33 -34.88
C GLN A 23 -7.75 28.01 -34.17
N PRO A 24 -7.62 26.84 -34.82
CA PRO A 24 -7.59 25.61 -34.07
C PRO A 24 -6.45 25.74 -33.07
N SER A 25 -6.77 25.65 -31.78
CA SER A 25 -5.74 25.48 -30.78
C SER A 25 -5.03 24.19 -31.18
N ILE A 26 -3.79 24.31 -31.67
CA ILE A 26 -2.91 23.16 -31.71
C ILE A 26 -2.63 22.89 -30.24
N ALA A 27 -3.43 22.03 -29.62
CA ALA A 27 -3.04 21.37 -28.40
C ALA A 27 -1.62 20.86 -28.66
N GLN A 28 -0.64 21.35 -27.90
CA GLN A 28 0.75 20.91 -28.03
C GLN A 28 0.73 19.38 -28.10
N ILE A 29 1.21 18.82 -29.21
CA ILE A 29 1.57 17.41 -29.26
C ILE A 29 2.69 17.31 -28.23
N GLY A 30 2.33 16.93 -27.01
CA GLY A 30 3.28 16.85 -25.91
C GLY A 30 4.36 15.86 -26.31
N GLU A 31 5.62 16.26 -26.13
CA GLU A 31 6.74 15.35 -26.32
C GLU A 31 6.48 14.06 -25.52
N SER A 32 6.68 12.91 -26.18
CA SER A 32 6.44 11.61 -25.59
C SER A 32 7.58 10.67 -25.93
N ARG A 33 7.89 9.78 -25.00
CA ARG A 33 8.94 8.77 -25.14
C ARG A 33 8.39 7.41 -24.74
N TYR A 34 8.47 6.48 -25.68
CA TYR A 34 8.12 5.08 -25.47
C TYR A 34 9.33 4.28 -24.97
N PHE A 35 9.11 3.43 -23.98
CA PHE A 35 10.11 2.56 -23.36
C PHE A 35 9.79 1.10 -23.69
N PRO A 36 10.47 0.48 -24.67
CA PRO A 36 10.20 -0.89 -25.08
C PRO A 36 10.48 -1.92 -23.96
N GLU A 37 11.34 -1.60 -23.00
CA GLU A 37 11.71 -2.47 -21.88
C GLU A 37 10.53 -2.78 -20.96
N THR A 38 9.57 -1.86 -20.87
CA THR A 38 8.39 -1.97 -19.99
C THR A 38 7.07 -1.80 -20.73
N ASN A 39 7.13 -1.49 -22.03
CA ASN A 39 5.98 -1.16 -22.87
C ASN A 39 5.16 0.01 -22.29
N LYS A 40 5.86 1.06 -21.82
CA LYS A 40 5.27 2.25 -21.19
C LYS A 40 5.70 3.53 -21.86
N THR A 41 4.87 4.56 -21.74
CA THR A 41 5.13 5.87 -22.31
C THR A 41 5.23 6.92 -21.22
N VAL A 42 6.19 7.84 -21.34
CA VAL A 42 6.31 9.03 -20.50
C VAL A 42 6.14 10.25 -21.40
N SER A 43 5.28 11.18 -21.02
CA SER A 43 4.89 12.30 -21.89
C SER A 43 4.84 13.64 -21.13
N GLY A 44 4.90 14.74 -21.87
CA GLY A 44 4.62 16.09 -21.36
C GLY A 44 5.50 16.49 -20.17
N ASP A 45 4.87 17.04 -19.13
CA ASP A 45 5.58 17.48 -17.91
C ASP A 45 6.34 16.35 -17.21
N PHE A 46 5.81 15.12 -17.25
CA PHE A 46 6.45 13.95 -16.66
C PHE A 46 7.74 13.61 -17.43
N LEU A 47 7.73 13.72 -18.75
CA LEU A 47 8.93 13.50 -19.56
C LEU A 47 9.97 14.60 -19.30
N ARG A 48 9.55 15.86 -19.25
CA ARG A 48 10.45 16.99 -18.89
C ARG A 48 11.11 16.79 -17.53
N LYS A 49 10.36 16.36 -16.51
CA LYS A 49 10.93 16.05 -15.19
C LYS A 49 11.84 14.82 -15.25
N TYR A 50 11.45 13.79 -15.99
CA TYR A 50 12.26 12.59 -16.15
C TYR A 50 13.63 12.95 -16.74
N GLU A 51 13.67 13.79 -17.76
CA GLU A 51 14.91 14.18 -18.45
C GLU A 51 15.66 15.35 -17.79
N SER A 52 15.16 15.88 -16.66
CA SER A 52 15.79 16.99 -15.94
C SER A 52 17.06 16.58 -15.18
N VAL A 53 17.41 15.29 -15.17
CA VAL A 53 18.62 14.76 -14.53
C VAL A 53 19.54 14.08 -15.55
N PRO A 54 20.87 14.11 -15.38
CA PRO A 54 21.80 13.58 -16.38
C PRO A 54 21.65 12.08 -16.67
N ASN A 55 21.22 11.28 -15.70
CA ASN A 55 21.02 9.84 -15.86
C ASN A 55 19.69 9.39 -15.24
N PRO A 56 18.57 9.58 -15.95
CA PRO A 56 17.25 9.34 -15.38
C PRO A 56 16.94 7.87 -15.16
N ILE A 57 17.58 6.96 -15.93
CA ILE A 57 17.46 5.52 -15.72
C ILE A 57 18.15 5.08 -14.43
N LEU A 58 19.28 5.70 -14.07
CA LEU A 58 19.93 5.41 -12.80
C LEU A 58 19.08 5.94 -11.63
N VAL A 59 18.58 7.17 -11.78
CA VAL A 59 17.91 7.95 -10.73
C VAL A 59 16.46 7.50 -10.50
N TYR A 60 15.63 7.56 -11.53
CA TYR A 60 14.20 7.23 -11.47
C TYR A 60 13.92 5.82 -12.00
N GLY A 61 14.75 5.36 -12.96
CA GLY A 61 14.61 4.07 -13.61
C GLY A 61 13.45 4.00 -14.60
N TYR A 62 13.20 2.82 -15.15
CA TYR A 62 12.20 2.67 -16.21
C TYR A 62 10.77 2.93 -15.70
N PRO A 63 9.88 3.53 -16.52
CA PRO A 63 8.46 3.64 -16.19
C PRO A 63 7.85 2.24 -16.04
N ILE A 64 7.08 2.02 -14.98
CA ILE A 64 6.36 0.75 -14.74
C ILE A 64 4.85 0.88 -14.95
N THR A 65 4.34 2.11 -15.00
CA THR A 65 2.98 2.44 -15.41
C THR A 65 3.01 3.50 -16.51
N ASP A 66 1.89 3.66 -17.22
CA ASP A 66 1.60 4.91 -17.93
C ASP A 66 1.14 5.96 -16.89
N GLU A 67 0.97 7.23 -17.26
CA GLU A 67 0.37 8.20 -16.33
C GLU A 67 -1.12 7.87 -16.09
N PHE A 68 -1.59 8.00 -14.85
CA PHE A 68 -2.98 7.75 -14.48
C PHE A 68 -3.42 8.64 -13.31
N ILE A 69 -4.72 8.77 -13.10
CA ILE A 69 -5.28 9.40 -11.90
C ILE A 69 -5.35 8.35 -10.79
N ALA A 70 -4.70 8.60 -9.66
CA ALA A 70 -4.68 7.67 -8.55
C ALA A 70 -6.10 7.35 -8.07
N PRO A 71 -6.44 6.06 -7.92
CA PRO A 71 -7.79 5.62 -7.58
C PRO A 71 -8.17 5.97 -6.14
N GLU A 72 -9.47 5.90 -5.85
CA GLU A 72 -10.00 6.05 -4.50
C GLU A 72 -9.34 5.06 -3.52
N GLY A 73 -8.99 5.54 -2.32
CA GLY A 73 -8.27 4.76 -1.31
C GLY A 73 -6.74 4.76 -1.46
N SER A 74 -6.19 5.19 -2.61
CA SER A 74 -4.75 5.49 -2.71
C SER A 74 -4.38 6.64 -1.75
N PRO A 75 -3.18 6.62 -1.13
CA PRO A 75 -2.67 7.76 -0.35
C PRO A 75 -2.57 9.06 -1.15
N VAL A 76 -2.59 8.99 -2.48
CA VAL A 76 -2.53 10.13 -3.40
C VAL A 76 -3.77 10.22 -4.29
N SER A 77 -4.89 9.65 -3.85
CA SER A 77 -6.16 9.61 -4.58
C SER A 77 -6.50 10.94 -5.25
N GLY A 78 -6.85 10.88 -6.54
CA GLY A 78 -7.20 12.05 -7.36
C GLY A 78 -6.01 12.81 -7.96
N LEU A 79 -4.77 12.55 -7.53
CA LEU A 79 -3.59 13.11 -8.18
C LEU A 79 -3.26 12.35 -9.47
N ARG A 80 -2.79 13.07 -10.49
CA ARG A 80 -2.17 12.45 -11.66
C ARG A 80 -0.76 12.02 -11.29
N VAL A 81 -0.47 10.73 -11.47
CA VAL A 81 0.79 10.12 -11.07
C VAL A 81 1.33 9.19 -12.16
N GLN A 82 2.62 8.91 -12.09
CA GLN A 82 3.26 7.86 -12.87
C GLN A 82 4.34 7.21 -12.02
N TYR A 83 4.39 5.88 -12.04
CA TYR A 83 5.38 5.11 -11.31
C TYR A 83 6.53 4.68 -12.22
N PHE A 84 7.72 4.75 -11.66
CA PHE A 84 8.97 4.26 -12.22
C PHE A 84 9.54 3.19 -11.29
N THR A 85 10.55 2.46 -11.74
CA THR A 85 11.17 1.42 -10.89
C THR A 85 11.72 1.98 -9.58
N ARG A 86 12.22 3.24 -9.53
CA ARG A 86 12.80 3.87 -8.33
C ARG A 86 12.11 5.14 -7.85
N ALA A 87 11.06 5.60 -8.53
CA ALA A 87 10.38 6.85 -8.16
C ALA A 87 8.88 6.80 -8.45
N ARG A 88 8.15 7.71 -7.83
CA ARG A 88 6.80 8.10 -8.22
C ARG A 88 6.81 9.59 -8.51
N PHE A 89 6.31 9.96 -9.68
CA PHE A 89 6.07 11.35 -10.03
C PHE A 89 4.61 11.70 -9.74
N GLU A 90 4.42 12.87 -9.17
CA GLU A 90 3.11 13.43 -8.81
C GLU A 90 2.95 14.77 -9.52
N TYR A 91 1.84 14.92 -10.24
CA TYR A 91 1.50 16.20 -10.84
C TYR A 91 1.06 17.16 -9.76
N ASN A 92 1.70 18.32 -9.69
CA ASN A 92 1.29 19.38 -8.78
C ASN A 92 0.04 20.06 -9.35
N PRO A 93 -1.12 20.02 -8.67
CA PRO A 93 -2.35 20.62 -9.18
C PRO A 93 -2.34 22.16 -9.12
N ASP A 94 -1.49 22.76 -8.28
CA ASP A 94 -1.41 24.21 -8.12
C ASP A 94 -0.96 24.88 -9.45
N PRO A 95 -1.80 25.74 -10.05
CA PRO A 95 -1.47 26.40 -11.31
C PRO A 95 -0.33 27.41 -11.20
N THR A 96 0.05 27.81 -9.98
CA THR A 96 1.13 28.77 -9.70
C THR A 96 2.45 28.08 -9.37
N ALA A 97 2.47 26.75 -9.27
CA ALA A 97 3.68 26.01 -8.93
C ALA A 97 4.78 26.15 -9.98
N GLU A 98 5.99 26.46 -9.51
CA GLU A 98 7.19 26.51 -10.36
C GLU A 98 7.52 25.13 -10.93
N GLU A 99 7.40 24.08 -10.10
CA GLU A 99 7.54 22.69 -10.51
C GLU A 99 6.16 22.04 -10.70
N ARG A 100 5.83 21.69 -11.95
CA ARG A 100 4.60 20.95 -12.27
C ARG A 100 4.63 19.47 -11.88
N VAL A 101 5.81 18.88 -11.70
CA VAL A 101 5.96 17.46 -11.34
C VAL A 101 6.91 17.33 -10.16
N ILE A 102 6.40 16.76 -9.08
CA ILE A 102 7.10 16.50 -7.84
C ILE A 102 7.54 15.04 -7.81
N VAL A 103 8.74 14.78 -7.30
CA VAL A 103 9.19 13.41 -7.00
C VAL A 103 8.75 13.08 -5.59
N ALA A 104 7.98 12.00 -5.43
CA ALA A 104 7.52 11.57 -4.12
C ALA A 104 8.70 11.08 -3.25
N PRO A 105 8.73 11.38 -1.93
CA PRO A 105 9.75 10.89 -1.01
C PRO A 105 9.50 9.41 -0.64
N LEU A 106 9.61 8.53 -1.64
CA LEU A 106 9.23 7.12 -1.50
C LEU A 106 10.08 6.36 -0.49
N GLY A 107 11.32 6.79 -0.21
CA GLY A 107 12.12 6.13 0.82
C GLY A 107 11.57 6.42 2.21
N THR A 108 11.14 7.66 2.49
CA THR A 108 10.40 8.01 3.72
C THR A 108 9.08 7.24 3.82
N LEU A 109 8.26 7.29 2.76
CA LEU A 109 6.93 6.68 2.76
C LEU A 109 7.00 5.15 2.94
N LEU A 110 7.95 4.49 2.27
CA LEU A 110 8.15 3.06 2.40
C LEU A 110 8.66 2.68 3.79
N TYR A 111 9.62 3.44 4.35
CA TYR A 111 10.13 3.17 5.69
C TYR A 111 9.01 3.26 6.75
N GLU A 112 8.18 4.30 6.70
CA GLU A 112 7.06 4.45 7.64
C GLU A 112 5.98 3.39 7.43
N TYR A 113 5.73 2.96 6.18
CA TYR A 113 4.84 1.84 5.92
C TYR A 113 5.37 0.56 6.57
N GLU A 114 6.62 0.19 6.29
CA GLU A 114 7.19 -1.07 6.76
C GLU A 114 7.37 -1.12 8.30
N LYS A 115 7.61 0.03 8.96
CA LYS A 115 7.66 0.15 10.43
C LYS A 115 6.36 -0.20 11.14
N GLN A 116 5.23 -0.18 10.45
CA GLN A 116 3.92 -0.54 11.04
C GLN A 116 3.75 -2.06 11.26
N GLY A 117 4.83 -2.83 11.12
CA GLY A 117 4.86 -4.28 11.39
C GLY A 117 4.77 -5.16 10.14
N PHE A 118 4.87 -4.57 8.95
CA PHE A 118 4.78 -5.31 7.68
C PHE A 118 6.12 -5.93 7.26
N THR A 119 7.25 -5.48 7.82
CA THR A 119 8.55 -6.10 7.60
C THR A 119 9.10 -6.64 8.92
N PRO A 120 9.32 -7.97 9.06
CA PRO A 120 9.92 -8.53 10.27
C PRO A 120 11.39 -8.12 10.40
N ASN A 121 11.84 -7.92 11.64
CA ASN A 121 13.23 -7.74 12.05
C ASN A 121 13.96 -6.54 11.41
N MET A 122 13.49 -5.32 11.68
CA MET A 122 14.26 -4.09 11.44
C MET A 122 15.24 -3.83 12.59
N GLU A 123 16.36 -4.54 12.60
CA GLU A 123 17.39 -4.36 13.62
C GLU A 123 18.43 -3.34 13.16
N ALA A 124 18.74 -2.34 14.01
CA ALA A 124 19.85 -1.43 13.79
C ALA A 124 21.17 -2.22 13.81
N ALA A 125 21.95 -2.11 12.75
CA ALA A 125 23.05 -3.04 12.48
C ALA A 125 24.45 -2.44 12.66
N VAL A 126 24.58 -1.11 12.69
CA VAL A 126 25.90 -0.46 12.65
C VAL A 126 26.07 0.50 13.85
N PRO A 127 27.07 0.26 14.72
CA PRO A 127 27.39 1.18 15.82
C PRO A 127 28.04 2.47 15.30
N ALA A 128 28.05 3.51 16.13
CA ALA A 128 28.69 4.77 15.80
C ALA A 128 30.20 4.57 15.53
N SER A 129 30.67 5.06 14.38
CA SER A 129 32.08 5.01 13.95
C SER A 129 32.53 6.39 13.46
N PRO A 130 33.85 6.71 13.52
CA PRO A 130 34.43 7.87 12.85
C PRO A 130 34.23 7.88 11.33
N ALA A 131 34.01 6.70 10.71
CA ALA A 131 33.73 6.56 9.28
C ALA A 131 32.27 6.88 8.90
N CYS A 132 31.53 7.56 9.78
CA CYS A 132 30.14 7.92 9.60
C CYS A 132 29.98 9.44 9.56
N ARG A 133 29.14 9.93 8.65
CA ARG A 133 28.61 11.29 8.69
C ARG A 133 27.31 11.31 9.50
N PHE A 134 27.20 12.27 10.41
CA PHE A 134 25.97 12.53 11.17
C PHE A 134 25.15 13.63 10.48
N PHE A 135 23.85 13.43 10.39
CA PHE A 135 22.90 14.37 9.81
C PHE A 135 22.03 14.93 10.93
N GLU A 136 22.33 16.16 11.38
CA GLU A 136 21.67 16.77 12.53
C GLU A 136 20.16 16.90 12.36
N GLN A 137 19.70 17.11 11.12
CA GLN A 137 18.29 17.29 10.76
C GLN A 137 17.44 16.06 11.04
N THR A 138 18.00 14.85 10.90
CA THR A 138 17.26 13.59 11.07
C THR A 138 17.77 12.74 12.23
N GLY A 139 18.89 13.13 12.84
CA GLY A 139 19.59 12.36 13.86
C GLY A 139 20.19 11.04 13.34
N GLN A 140 20.23 10.84 12.01
CA GLN A 140 20.71 9.61 11.41
C GLN A 140 22.21 9.68 11.05
N ARG A 141 22.81 8.51 10.86
CA ARG A 141 24.20 8.36 10.43
C ARG A 141 24.28 7.53 9.17
N THR A 142 25.12 7.96 8.24
CA THR A 142 25.47 7.18 7.04
C THR A 142 26.96 6.87 7.09
N CYS A 143 27.32 5.61 6.90
CA CYS A 143 28.67 5.11 7.16
C CYS A 143 29.25 4.34 5.98
N TYR A 144 30.59 4.25 5.92
CA TYR A 144 31.32 3.34 5.02
C TYR A 144 30.89 3.45 3.55
N SER A 145 30.67 2.32 2.87
CA SER A 145 30.31 2.28 1.46
C SER A 145 28.99 2.99 1.14
N PHE A 146 28.04 3.07 2.07
CA PHE A 146 26.82 3.84 1.87
C PHE A 146 27.12 5.34 1.81
N LEU A 147 28.01 5.84 2.67
CA LEU A 147 28.42 7.24 2.65
C LEU A 147 29.17 7.58 1.36
N SER A 148 30.15 6.75 0.98
CA SER A 148 30.89 6.96 -0.27
C SER A 148 29.98 6.92 -1.51
N PHE A 149 29.00 6.01 -1.53
CA PHE A 149 28.04 5.94 -2.63
C PHE A 149 27.11 7.16 -2.66
N TYR A 150 26.61 7.58 -1.50
CA TYR A 150 25.76 8.75 -1.35
C TYR A 150 26.43 10.02 -1.89
N GLU A 151 27.67 10.29 -1.46
CA GLU A 151 28.44 11.47 -1.87
C GLU A 151 28.79 11.45 -3.37
N ALA A 152 29.15 10.27 -3.91
CA ALA A 152 29.53 10.14 -5.31
C ALA A 152 28.35 10.23 -6.30
N ASN A 153 27.11 10.03 -5.86
CA ASN A 153 25.93 9.93 -6.73
C ASN A 153 24.90 11.05 -6.52
N GLY A 154 25.32 12.19 -5.97
CA GLY A 154 24.51 13.41 -5.91
C GLY A 154 24.12 13.90 -4.52
N ASP A 155 24.51 13.18 -3.46
CA ASP A 155 24.28 13.55 -2.05
C ASP A 155 22.81 13.95 -1.83
N LEU A 156 22.59 15.08 -1.16
CA LEU A 156 21.30 15.59 -0.71
C LEU A 156 20.36 15.87 -1.87
N LYS A 157 20.87 16.36 -2.99
CA LYS A 157 20.03 16.71 -4.16
C LYS A 157 19.36 15.48 -4.77
N GLN A 158 20.02 14.34 -4.68
CA GLN A 158 19.55 13.12 -5.35
C GLN A 158 18.78 12.20 -4.42
N PHE A 159 19.29 12.00 -3.20
CA PHE A 159 18.73 11.00 -2.29
C PHE A 159 17.97 11.63 -1.12
N GLY A 160 18.18 12.92 -0.87
CA GLY A 160 17.68 13.59 0.33
C GLY A 160 18.41 13.12 1.58
N LEU A 161 17.87 13.47 2.74
CA LEU A 161 18.45 13.10 4.03
C LEU A 161 18.24 11.60 4.35
N PRO A 162 19.14 10.96 5.11
CA PRO A 162 18.87 9.64 5.67
C PRO A 162 17.72 9.71 6.67
N VAL A 163 16.72 8.86 6.52
CA VAL A 163 15.51 8.82 7.37
C VAL A 163 15.46 7.60 8.30
N SER A 164 16.46 6.73 8.19
CA SER A 164 16.61 5.53 9.01
C SER A 164 18.07 5.29 9.41
N PRO A 165 18.31 4.51 10.48
CA PRO A 165 19.63 3.95 10.72
C PRO A 165 19.97 2.90 9.65
N ILE A 166 21.20 2.39 9.66
CA ILE A 166 21.51 1.19 8.86
C ILE A 166 20.83 0.00 9.52
N LEU A 167 19.92 -0.63 8.79
CA LEU A 167 19.12 -1.76 9.21
C LEU A 167 19.63 -3.06 8.58
N LYS A 168 19.39 -4.20 9.24
CA LYS A 168 19.54 -5.52 8.62
C LYS A 168 18.17 -6.08 8.27
N ILE A 169 17.81 -6.09 6.99
CA ILE A 169 16.52 -6.61 6.50
C ILE A 169 16.80 -7.82 5.61
N ASN A 170 16.21 -8.98 5.94
CA ASN A 170 16.40 -10.24 5.20
C ASN A 170 17.88 -10.59 4.95
N GLY A 171 18.74 -10.32 5.94
CA GLY A 171 20.18 -10.60 5.84
C GLY A 171 21.00 -9.58 5.05
N ARG A 172 20.38 -8.55 4.48
CA ARG A 172 21.06 -7.45 3.78
C ARG A 172 21.13 -6.20 4.65
N LEU A 173 22.22 -5.47 4.54
CA LEU A 173 22.29 -4.12 5.13
C LEU A 173 21.55 -3.16 4.22
N VAL A 174 20.69 -2.34 4.82
CA VAL A 174 19.78 -1.43 4.13
C VAL A 174 19.77 -0.10 4.84
N GLN A 175 19.66 1.00 4.09
CA GLN A 175 19.35 2.30 4.66
C GLN A 175 18.40 3.08 3.76
N TYR A 176 17.38 3.66 4.37
CA TYR A 176 16.42 4.55 3.74
C TYR A 176 16.88 6.00 3.84
N PHE A 177 16.75 6.69 2.71
CA PHE A 177 16.86 8.13 2.52
C PHE A 177 15.49 8.66 2.05
N GLU A 178 15.29 9.96 1.97
CA GLU A 178 13.99 10.52 1.60
C GLU A 178 13.48 9.98 0.25
N TYR A 179 14.36 9.93 -0.76
CA TYR A 179 13.99 9.55 -2.13
C TYR A 179 14.59 8.21 -2.59
N ALA A 180 15.28 7.48 -1.71
CA ALA A 180 15.98 6.26 -2.09
C ALA A 180 16.09 5.25 -0.94
N ARG A 181 16.35 4.00 -1.31
CA ARG A 181 16.80 2.96 -0.38
C ARG A 181 18.04 2.30 -0.94
N PHE A 182 19.08 2.24 -0.13
CA PHE A 182 20.34 1.61 -0.49
C PHE A 182 20.39 0.20 0.08
N GLU A 183 20.90 -0.74 -0.72
CA GLU A 183 21.14 -2.12 -0.30
C GLU A 183 22.61 -2.46 -0.48
N TRP A 184 23.18 -3.16 0.49
CA TRP A 184 24.54 -3.69 0.40
C TRP A 184 24.54 -5.16 -0.07
N HIS A 185 25.36 -5.43 -1.07
CA HIS A 185 25.50 -6.70 -1.77
C HIS A 185 26.96 -7.18 -1.67
N PRO A 186 27.32 -7.99 -0.66
CA PRO A 186 28.69 -8.53 -0.52
C PRO A 186 29.16 -9.32 -1.74
N GLU A 187 28.20 -9.96 -2.42
CA GLU A 187 28.41 -10.81 -3.58
C GLU A 187 28.90 -10.07 -4.81
N LEU A 188 28.76 -8.73 -4.85
CA LEU A 188 29.22 -7.91 -5.96
C LEU A 188 30.70 -7.52 -5.82
N PRO A 189 31.38 -7.22 -6.95
CA PRO A 189 32.75 -6.71 -6.92
C PRO A 189 32.89 -5.46 -6.05
N ALA A 190 34.08 -5.26 -5.47
CA ALA A 190 34.40 -4.07 -4.70
C ALA A 190 34.09 -2.79 -5.51
N GLY A 191 33.57 -1.76 -4.83
CA GLY A 191 33.10 -0.52 -5.47
C GLY A 191 31.70 -0.61 -6.11
N ARG A 192 31.13 -1.80 -6.29
CA ARG A 192 29.78 -2.02 -6.84
C ARG A 192 28.78 -2.64 -5.86
N ARG A 193 29.16 -2.71 -4.58
CA ARG A 193 28.38 -3.40 -3.55
C ARG A 193 27.18 -2.61 -3.04
N VAL A 194 27.01 -1.36 -3.43
CA VAL A 194 25.84 -0.56 -3.06
C VAL A 194 24.95 -0.45 -4.28
N ILE A 195 23.68 -0.83 -4.13
CA ILE A 195 22.67 -0.71 -5.18
C ILE A 195 21.48 0.08 -4.67
N LEU A 196 20.78 0.74 -5.59
CA LEU A 196 19.49 1.36 -5.34
C LEU A 196 18.37 0.33 -5.49
N THR A 197 17.60 0.14 -4.42
CA THR A 197 16.35 -0.62 -4.45
C THR A 197 15.40 -0.03 -5.51
N ASN A 198 14.60 -0.90 -6.14
CA ASN A 198 13.47 -0.50 -6.95
C ASN A 198 12.27 -0.05 -6.08
N ILE A 199 12.44 1.03 -5.31
CA ILE A 199 11.44 1.48 -4.33
C ILE A 199 10.11 1.92 -4.96
N GLY A 200 10.14 2.42 -6.20
CA GLY A 200 8.92 2.80 -6.91
C GLY A 200 8.07 1.58 -7.23
N LYS A 201 8.70 0.50 -7.70
CA LYS A 201 8.02 -0.79 -7.88
C LYS A 201 7.51 -1.36 -6.57
N LEU A 202 8.35 -1.37 -5.53
CA LEU A 202 7.99 -1.93 -4.23
C LEU A 202 6.79 -1.19 -3.62
N TYR A 203 6.82 0.14 -3.62
CA TYR A 203 5.71 0.95 -3.11
C TYR A 203 4.45 0.79 -3.97
N TYR A 204 4.59 0.73 -5.30
CA TYR A 204 3.45 0.46 -6.18
C TYR A 204 2.78 -0.86 -5.83
N ASP A 205 3.55 -1.95 -5.75
CA ASP A 205 3.00 -3.28 -5.51
C ASP A 205 2.35 -3.42 -4.11
N LEU A 206 2.94 -2.80 -3.08
CA LEU A 206 2.44 -2.87 -1.70
C LEU A 206 1.28 -1.92 -1.41
N VAL A 207 1.33 -0.70 -1.96
CA VAL A 207 0.45 0.40 -1.53
C VAL A 207 -0.51 0.82 -2.63
N GLU A 208 -0.07 0.95 -3.88
CA GLU A 208 -0.92 1.54 -4.93
C GLU A 208 -1.76 0.50 -5.68
N LYS A 209 -1.12 -0.58 -6.12
CA LYS A 209 -1.70 -1.67 -6.90
C LYS A 209 -2.96 -2.26 -6.27
N PRO A 210 -3.05 -2.43 -4.93
CA PRO A 210 -4.27 -2.92 -4.32
C PRO A 210 -5.51 -2.07 -4.65
N TYR A 211 -5.37 -0.75 -4.82
CA TYR A 211 -6.50 0.15 -5.09
C TYR A 211 -6.85 0.29 -6.58
N GLN A 212 -6.11 -0.38 -7.47
CA GLN A 212 -6.35 -0.27 -8.92
C GLN A 212 -7.67 -0.93 -9.33
N PRO A 213 -8.39 -0.41 -10.34
CA PRO A 213 -9.62 -1.02 -10.84
C PRO A 213 -9.40 -2.48 -11.24
N GLY A 214 -10.20 -3.38 -10.67
CA GLY A 214 -10.09 -4.83 -10.92
C GLY A 214 -9.02 -5.55 -10.09
N ALA A 215 -8.27 -4.84 -9.24
CA ALA A 215 -7.51 -5.49 -8.18
C ALA A 215 -8.47 -6.16 -7.20
N PRO A 216 -8.15 -7.36 -6.67
CA PRO A 216 -8.87 -7.87 -5.50
C PRO A 216 -8.78 -6.79 -4.42
N SER A 217 -9.93 -6.37 -3.90
CA SER A 217 -10.06 -5.23 -2.98
C SER A 217 -8.91 -5.27 -1.96
N PRO A 218 -8.15 -4.17 -1.81
CA PRO A 218 -7.06 -4.12 -0.83
C PRO A 218 -7.62 -4.55 0.50
N ALA A 219 -6.92 -5.45 1.18
CA ALA A 219 -6.94 -5.36 2.63
C ALA A 219 -6.31 -3.99 2.96
N ILE A 220 -7.15 -2.96 3.06
CA ILE A 220 -6.79 -1.62 3.54
C ILE A 220 -5.85 -1.84 4.73
N PRO A 221 -4.68 -1.17 4.84
CA PRO A 221 -3.85 -1.23 6.04
C PRO A 221 -4.76 -0.88 7.20
N ARG A 222 -5.18 -1.90 7.95
CA ARG A 222 -6.14 -1.71 9.02
C ARG A 222 -5.42 -0.84 10.03
N GLY A 223 -6.04 0.28 10.40
CA GLY A 223 -5.71 0.91 11.67
C GLY A 223 -5.69 -0.18 12.76
N PRO A 224 -4.96 0.04 13.87
CA PRO A 224 -4.88 -0.97 14.93
C PRO A 224 -6.28 -1.49 15.23
N VAL A 225 -6.46 -2.81 15.23
CA VAL A 225 -7.73 -3.40 15.61
C VAL A 225 -8.00 -2.91 17.04
N THR A 226 -9.10 -2.20 17.23
CA THR A 226 -9.44 -1.60 18.54
C THR A 226 -10.60 -2.33 19.20
N SER A 227 -11.42 -3.01 18.41
CA SER A 227 -12.52 -3.83 18.93
C SER A 227 -12.80 -5.05 18.06
N LEU A 228 -13.36 -6.07 18.68
CA LEU A 228 -13.81 -7.29 18.01
C LEU A 228 -15.33 -7.30 17.90
N LYS A 229 -15.83 -7.59 16.70
CA LYS A 229 -17.20 -8.00 16.43
C LYS A 229 -17.19 -9.51 16.19
N VAL A 230 -17.89 -10.25 17.06
CA VAL A 230 -17.93 -11.72 17.02
C VAL A 230 -19.37 -12.17 16.81
N ARG A 231 -19.58 -13.03 15.82
CA ARG A 231 -20.86 -13.70 15.55
C ARG A 231 -20.64 -15.20 15.57
N SER A 232 -21.57 -15.92 16.17
CA SER A 232 -21.55 -17.38 16.24
C SER A 232 -22.91 -17.94 15.85
N PHE A 233 -22.89 -19.00 15.03
CA PHE A 233 -24.11 -19.63 14.53
C PHE A 233 -23.94 -21.14 14.44
N VAL A 234 -25.05 -21.82 14.60
CA VAL A 234 -25.18 -23.28 14.53
C VAL A 234 -25.72 -23.67 13.17
N GLN A 235 -25.21 -24.75 12.58
CA GLN A 235 -25.72 -25.28 11.30
C GLN A 235 -27.20 -25.64 11.37
N SER A 236 -27.61 -26.32 12.44
CA SER A 236 -29.00 -26.65 12.74
C SER A 236 -29.38 -26.15 14.13
N ALA A 237 -30.53 -25.51 14.25
CA ALA A 237 -31.07 -25.10 15.56
C ALA A 237 -31.50 -26.31 16.41
N VAL A 238 -31.86 -27.41 15.75
CA VAL A 238 -32.27 -28.68 16.37
C VAL A 238 -31.54 -29.83 15.68
N VAL A 239 -31.02 -30.76 16.47
CA VAL A 239 -30.29 -31.95 16.02
C VAL A 239 -30.76 -33.17 16.79
N THR A 240 -30.79 -34.33 16.15
CA THR A 240 -31.08 -35.60 16.82
C THR A 240 -29.86 -36.10 17.58
N ARG A 241 -30.06 -37.12 18.43
CA ARG A 241 -28.93 -37.80 19.07
C ARG A 241 -28.09 -38.53 18.01
N ASN A 242 -26.77 -38.55 18.21
CA ASN A 242 -25.81 -39.22 17.32
C ASN A 242 -25.77 -38.63 15.89
N SER A 243 -26.13 -37.36 15.73
CA SER A 243 -25.92 -36.60 14.51
C SER A 243 -24.69 -35.70 14.63
N THR A 244 -24.31 -35.08 13.51
CA THR A 244 -23.26 -34.07 13.49
C THR A 244 -23.86 -32.68 13.59
N GLN A 245 -23.26 -31.83 14.42
CA GLN A 245 -23.57 -30.41 14.54
C GLN A 245 -22.30 -29.60 14.22
N THR A 246 -22.43 -28.58 13.38
CA THR A 246 -21.32 -27.66 13.09
C THR A 246 -21.59 -26.29 13.70
N ILE A 247 -20.60 -25.75 14.39
CA ILE A 247 -20.65 -24.41 14.97
C ILE A 247 -19.66 -23.54 14.19
N TYR A 248 -20.14 -22.41 13.69
CA TYR A 248 -19.35 -21.44 12.96
C TYR A 248 -19.15 -20.19 13.81
N VAL A 249 -17.96 -19.62 13.73
CA VAL A 249 -17.62 -18.35 14.37
C VAL A 249 -17.00 -17.43 13.33
N VAL A 250 -17.58 -16.24 13.20
CA VAL A 250 -17.08 -15.17 12.32
C VAL A 250 -16.59 -14.03 13.19
N VAL A 251 -15.37 -13.58 12.93
CA VAL A 251 -14.68 -12.53 13.67
C VAL A 251 -14.31 -11.41 12.71
N SER A 252 -14.70 -10.19 13.05
CA SER A 252 -14.36 -8.97 12.32
C SER A 252 -13.94 -7.83 13.24
N ASP A 253 -13.33 -6.79 12.71
CA ASP A 253 -12.94 -5.59 13.45
C ASP A 253 -14.08 -4.57 13.60
N GLN A 254 -13.77 -3.38 14.13
CA GLN A 254 -14.71 -2.26 14.28
C GLN A 254 -15.36 -1.83 12.96
N ASP A 255 -14.68 -2.03 11.84
CA ASP A 255 -15.09 -1.62 10.49
C ASP A 255 -15.77 -2.77 9.71
N GLN A 256 -16.02 -3.90 10.39
CA GLN A 256 -16.60 -5.13 9.82
C GLN A 256 -15.66 -5.90 8.87
N ASN A 257 -14.35 -5.63 8.90
CA ASN A 257 -13.40 -6.39 8.09
C ASN A 257 -13.05 -7.73 8.75
N PRO A 258 -12.93 -8.83 7.98
CA PRO A 258 -12.70 -10.17 8.52
C PRO A 258 -11.31 -10.31 9.17
N LEU A 259 -11.22 -10.79 10.40
CA LEU A 259 -9.94 -10.92 11.11
C LEU A 259 -9.38 -12.35 11.01
N GLN A 260 -8.24 -12.51 10.32
CA GLN A 260 -7.50 -13.77 10.25
C GLN A 260 -6.61 -13.97 11.48
N GLY A 261 -6.48 -15.20 11.98
CA GLY A 261 -5.57 -15.54 13.07
C GLY A 261 -6.15 -15.33 14.49
N ALA A 262 -7.44 -15.02 14.63
CA ALA A 262 -8.09 -14.92 15.93
C ALA A 262 -8.23 -16.30 16.57
N GLN A 263 -7.85 -16.41 17.85
CA GLN A 263 -7.96 -17.64 18.62
C GLN A 263 -9.38 -17.77 19.17
N VAL A 264 -10.02 -18.92 18.92
CA VAL A 264 -11.42 -19.15 19.29
C VAL A 264 -11.53 -20.39 20.18
N THR A 265 -12.21 -20.20 21.31
CA THR A 265 -12.54 -21.27 22.25
C THR A 265 -14.04 -21.30 22.50
N LEU A 266 -14.64 -22.49 22.43
CA LEU A 266 -16.04 -22.72 22.77
C LEU A 266 -16.13 -23.46 24.11
N THR A 267 -17.02 -22.99 24.98
CA THR A 267 -17.46 -23.74 26.15
C THR A 267 -18.90 -24.18 25.91
N LEU A 268 -19.09 -25.47 25.68
CA LEU A 268 -20.41 -26.08 25.65
C LEU A 268 -20.93 -26.20 27.07
N LEU A 269 -22.18 -25.80 27.30
CA LEU A 269 -22.90 -25.83 28.57
C LEU A 269 -24.20 -26.61 28.34
N PRO A 270 -24.15 -27.95 28.42
CA PRO A 270 -25.33 -28.80 28.26
C PRO A 270 -26.24 -28.76 29.49
N ALA A 271 -27.48 -29.23 29.34
CA ALA A 271 -28.49 -29.21 30.39
C ALA A 271 -28.14 -30.03 31.66
N ASP A 272 -27.17 -30.93 31.59
CA ASP A 272 -26.67 -31.72 32.73
C ASP A 272 -25.60 -30.97 33.56
N GLY A 273 -25.22 -29.76 33.14
CA GLY A 273 -24.22 -28.93 33.80
C GLY A 273 -22.76 -29.33 33.53
N LYS A 274 -22.50 -30.39 32.75
CA LYS A 274 -21.13 -30.85 32.47
C LYS A 274 -20.55 -30.09 31.28
N SER A 275 -19.81 -29.03 31.57
CA SER A 275 -19.22 -28.20 30.53
C SER A 275 -18.12 -28.94 29.74
N LYS A 276 -18.01 -28.63 28.45
CA LYS A 276 -16.97 -29.16 27.56
C LYS A 276 -16.30 -28.03 26.79
N LEU A 277 -14.98 -27.96 26.88
CA LEU A 277 -14.17 -26.98 26.15
C LEU A 277 -13.77 -27.53 24.79
N LEU A 278 -13.89 -26.71 23.75
CA LEU A 278 -13.38 -26.98 22.40
C LEU A 278 -12.50 -25.81 21.97
N VAL A 279 -11.26 -26.10 21.57
CA VAL A 279 -10.37 -25.12 20.95
C VAL A 279 -10.46 -25.29 19.44
N LEU A 280 -10.74 -24.21 18.73
CA LEU A 280 -10.84 -24.21 17.28
C LEU A 280 -9.50 -23.84 16.66
N ASN A 281 -9.36 -24.17 15.37
CA ASN A 281 -8.35 -23.52 14.55
C ASN A 281 -8.56 -22.01 14.55
N VAL A 282 -7.47 -21.27 14.42
CA VAL A 282 -7.55 -19.81 14.26
C VAL A 282 -8.38 -19.45 13.02
N THR A 283 -8.99 -18.27 13.02
CA THR A 283 -9.80 -17.80 11.89
C THR A 283 -8.99 -17.69 10.59
N ASP A 284 -9.64 -18.02 9.47
CA ASP A 284 -9.06 -17.92 8.13
C ASP A 284 -9.07 -16.47 7.58
N ALA A 285 -8.66 -16.28 6.32
CA ALA A 285 -8.65 -14.98 5.65
C ALA A 285 -10.03 -14.30 5.54
N LYS A 286 -11.13 -15.08 5.70
CA LYS A 286 -12.51 -14.57 5.72
C LYS A 286 -13.01 -14.34 7.14
N GLY A 287 -12.13 -14.44 8.15
CA GLY A 287 -12.48 -14.27 9.54
C GLY A 287 -13.33 -15.41 10.08
N LEU A 288 -13.34 -16.56 9.41
CA LEU A 288 -14.20 -17.70 9.73
C LEU A 288 -13.38 -18.82 10.37
N THR A 289 -13.96 -19.46 11.38
CA THR A 289 -13.54 -20.78 11.86
C THR A 289 -14.76 -21.62 12.21
N SER A 290 -14.61 -22.94 12.26
CA SER A 290 -15.71 -23.84 12.61
C SER A 290 -15.22 -25.12 13.26
N VAL A 291 -16.13 -25.79 13.97
CA VAL A 291 -15.91 -27.14 14.48
C VAL A 291 -17.18 -27.96 14.29
N SER A 292 -16.99 -29.22 13.88
CA SER A 292 -18.05 -30.22 13.85
C SER A 292 -17.91 -31.16 15.04
N LEU A 293 -19.02 -31.43 15.73
CA LEU A 293 -19.08 -32.33 16.87
C LEU A 293 -20.22 -33.32 16.70
N VAL A 294 -20.04 -34.53 17.24
CA VAL A 294 -21.08 -35.56 17.28
C VAL A 294 -21.89 -35.40 18.56
N THR A 295 -23.22 -35.41 18.45
CA THR A 295 -24.16 -35.15 19.56
C THR A 295 -24.44 -36.39 20.41
N LYS A 296 -23.72 -37.49 20.18
CA LYS A 296 -23.95 -38.79 20.86
C LYS A 296 -23.88 -38.68 22.38
N ASP A 297 -22.90 -37.92 22.88
CA ASP A 297 -22.60 -37.79 24.31
C ASP A 297 -23.25 -36.54 24.93
N LEU A 298 -24.09 -35.82 24.18
CA LEU A 298 -24.78 -34.64 24.70
C LEU A 298 -26.16 -35.04 25.25
N PRO A 299 -26.55 -34.51 26.44
CA PRO A 299 -27.89 -34.72 26.97
C PRO A 299 -28.96 -34.08 26.08
N ILE A 300 -30.17 -34.62 26.13
CA ILE A 300 -31.35 -34.01 25.49
C ILE A 300 -31.65 -32.69 26.19
N GLY A 301 -31.90 -31.65 25.40
CA GLY A 301 -32.12 -30.31 25.91
C GLY A 301 -31.37 -29.25 25.12
N ILE A 302 -31.36 -28.03 25.67
CA ILE A 302 -30.60 -26.92 25.10
C ILE A 302 -29.13 -27.11 25.50
N VAL A 303 -28.25 -26.93 24.52
CA VAL A 303 -26.81 -26.81 24.72
C VAL A 303 -26.46 -25.36 24.42
N GLU A 304 -26.15 -24.61 25.46
CA GLU A 304 -25.62 -23.26 25.31
C GLU A 304 -24.14 -23.33 24.92
N VAL A 305 -23.70 -22.45 24.04
CA VAL A 305 -22.33 -22.39 23.54
C VAL A 305 -21.80 -21.00 23.81
N LYS A 306 -20.94 -20.89 24.82
CA LYS A 306 -20.20 -19.66 25.09
C LYS A 306 -18.96 -19.61 24.21
N VAL A 307 -18.84 -18.57 23.40
CA VAL A 307 -17.72 -18.35 22.49
C VAL A 307 -16.81 -17.29 23.09
N THR A 308 -15.52 -17.60 23.22
CA THR A 308 -14.49 -16.63 23.62
C THR A 308 -13.49 -16.49 22.49
N VAL A 309 -13.25 -15.26 22.06
CA VAL A 309 -12.31 -14.92 21.00
C VAL A 309 -11.23 -14.03 21.58
N ASN A 310 -9.97 -14.39 21.34
CA ASN A 310 -8.79 -13.58 21.65
C ASN A 310 -8.09 -13.18 20.35
N TYR A 311 -7.63 -11.94 20.27
CA TYR A 311 -6.87 -11.43 19.13
C TYR A 311 -5.70 -10.58 19.63
N GLY A 312 -4.48 -11.01 19.31
CA GLY A 312 -3.27 -10.46 19.93
C GLY A 312 -3.24 -10.65 21.44
N SER A 313 -2.51 -9.79 22.16
CA SER A 313 -2.38 -9.84 23.62
C SER A 313 -3.41 -9.00 24.38
N ALA A 314 -4.14 -8.11 23.70
CA ALA A 314 -4.92 -7.06 24.34
C ALA A 314 -6.44 -7.15 24.11
N LEU A 315 -6.91 -7.89 23.10
CA LEU A 315 -8.32 -7.90 22.73
C LEU A 315 -8.98 -9.25 22.99
N GLN A 316 -10.09 -9.19 23.73
CA GLN A 316 -10.96 -10.33 23.97
C GLN A 316 -12.42 -9.92 23.78
N LYS A 317 -13.23 -10.83 23.22
CA LYS A 317 -14.69 -10.67 23.15
C LYS A 317 -15.39 -11.99 23.34
N GLN A 318 -16.56 -11.94 23.96
CA GLN A 318 -17.43 -13.10 24.14
C GLN A 318 -18.77 -12.90 23.44
N THR A 319 -19.33 -14.01 22.97
CA THR A 319 -20.72 -14.10 22.49
C THR A 319 -21.29 -15.46 22.85
N VAL A 320 -22.60 -15.65 22.66
CA VAL A 320 -23.31 -16.89 22.98
C VAL A 320 -24.18 -17.30 21.80
N THR A 321 -24.24 -18.60 21.55
CA THR A 321 -25.25 -19.23 20.68
C THR A 321 -25.78 -20.49 21.36
N SER A 322 -26.76 -21.16 20.77
CA SER A 322 -27.27 -22.41 21.31
C SER A 322 -27.89 -23.29 20.22
N PHE A 323 -27.99 -24.58 20.51
CA PHE A 323 -28.79 -25.52 19.73
C PHE A 323 -29.50 -26.50 20.66
N ARG A 324 -30.51 -27.19 20.15
CA ARG A 324 -31.26 -28.20 20.92
C ARG A 324 -30.92 -29.60 20.44
N VAL A 325 -30.56 -30.49 21.35
CA VAL A 325 -30.53 -31.94 21.11
C VAL A 325 -31.92 -32.49 21.39
N TRP A 326 -32.52 -33.13 20.39
CA TRP A 326 -33.82 -33.78 20.44
C TRP A 326 -33.68 -35.30 20.21
N TYR A 327 -34.74 -36.04 20.51
CA TYR A 327 -34.79 -37.50 20.36
C TYR A 327 -34.49 -37.96 18.94
#